data_AF-A0A972YKS0-F1
#
_entry.id   AF-A0A972YKS0-F1
#
_cell.length_a   1.000
_cell.length_b   1.000
_cell.length_c   1.000
_cell.angle_alpha   90.00
_cell.angle_beta   90.00
_cell.angle_gamma   90.00
#
_symmetry.space_group_name_H-M   'P 1'
#
loop_
_entity.id
_entity.type
_entity.pdbx_description
1 polymer ?
#
loop_
_entity_poly.entity_id
_entity_poly.type
_entity_poly.pdbx_seq_one_letter_code
_entity_poly.pdbx_strand_id
1 'polypeptide(L)'
;MGIGPVYADRIIESRPFFSVKELIKIHGIGPVTYQEIEPLVTTTLPEEYADTAYFYYQSPASWANREIGLRVSALRPLEVESPDGFEVFTAETGCSDLDGGTIRLYLPEARTQDALSYFERSAEPARLSVYFFEYQDEWVAVLRAR
;
A
#
# COMPACT_ATOMS: atom_id res chain seq x y z
N MET A 1 -22.37 24.70 -6.49
CA MET A 1 -21.02 25.07 -6.98
C MET A 1 -20.28 23.79 -7.30
N GLY A 2 -19.46 23.80 -8.35
CA GLY A 2 -18.53 22.70 -8.62
C GLY A 2 -17.11 23.12 -8.24
N ILE A 3 -16.20 22.16 -8.20
CA ILE A 3 -14.77 22.38 -7.93
C ILE A 3 -14.04 23.06 -9.10
N GLY A 4 -14.61 23.07 -10.30
CA GLY A 4 -14.00 23.70 -11.47
C GLY A 4 -12.86 22.86 -12.08
N PRO A 5 -12.54 23.07 -13.37
CA PRO A 5 -11.69 22.16 -14.14
C PRO A 5 -10.24 22.11 -13.62
N VAL A 6 -9.67 23.25 -13.23
CA VAL A 6 -8.27 23.31 -12.75
C VAL A 6 -8.05 22.44 -11.51
N TYR A 7 -8.97 22.48 -10.55
CA TYR A 7 -8.85 21.65 -9.35
C TYR A 7 -9.23 20.19 -9.62
N ALA A 8 -10.15 19.93 -10.55
CA ALA A 8 -10.49 18.57 -10.99
C ALA A 8 -9.29 17.86 -11.63
N ASP A 9 -8.55 18.53 -12.51
CA ASP A 9 -7.35 17.98 -13.15
C ASP A 9 -6.28 17.64 -12.10
N ARG A 10 -6.04 18.55 -11.14
CA ARG A 10 -5.10 18.31 -10.04
C ARG A 10 -5.50 17.12 -9.17
N ILE A 11 -6.80 16.92 -8.92
CA ILE A 11 -7.29 15.74 -8.21
C ILE A 11 -6.96 14.47 -8.99
N ILE A 12 -7.16 14.47 -10.32
CA ILE A 12 -6.85 13.31 -11.16
C ILE A 12 -5.35 13.00 -11.12
N GLU A 13 -4.51 14.02 -11.28
CA GLU A 13 -3.05 13.90 -11.26
C GLU A 13 -2.50 13.44 -9.91
N SER A 14 -3.19 13.74 -8.81
CA SER A 14 -2.75 13.40 -7.45
C SER A 14 -3.27 12.06 -6.94
N ARG A 15 -3.97 11.27 -7.76
CA ARG A 15 -4.42 9.93 -7.39
C ARG A 15 -3.23 8.98 -7.19
N PRO A 16 -3.33 7.97 -6.31
CA PRO A 16 -4.50 7.60 -5.50
C PRO A 16 -4.63 8.40 -4.19
N PHE A 17 -5.83 8.37 -3.58
CA PHE A 17 -6.10 8.92 -2.24
C PHE A 17 -6.57 7.80 -1.29
N PHE A 18 -6.02 7.78 -0.09
CA PHE A 18 -6.37 6.81 0.97
C PHE A 18 -7.38 7.38 1.98
N SER A 19 -7.57 8.70 1.97
CA SER A 19 -8.65 9.34 2.72
C SER A 19 -9.07 10.64 2.04
N VAL A 20 -10.34 11.03 2.23
CA VAL A 20 -10.86 12.31 1.73
C VAL A 20 -10.01 13.50 2.22
N LYS A 21 -9.46 13.41 3.44
CA LYS A 21 -8.61 14.44 4.04
C LYS A 21 -7.37 14.77 3.20
N GLU A 22 -6.87 13.83 2.40
CA GLU A 22 -5.69 14.05 1.56
C GLU A 22 -5.91 15.09 0.47
N LEU A 23 -7.16 15.42 0.13
CA LEU A 23 -7.48 16.51 -0.80
C LEU A 23 -6.87 17.85 -0.36
N ILE A 24 -6.68 18.07 0.95
CA ILE A 24 -6.03 19.29 1.47
C ILE A 24 -4.56 19.43 1.06
N LYS A 25 -3.92 18.32 0.65
CA LYS A 25 -2.53 18.32 0.17
C LYS A 25 -2.43 18.85 -1.26
N ILE A 26 -3.56 18.91 -1.99
CA ILE A 26 -3.58 19.37 -3.37
C ILE A 26 -3.40 20.88 -3.39
N HIS A 27 -2.45 21.33 -4.20
CA HIS A 27 -2.18 22.76 -4.35
C HIS A 27 -3.46 23.53 -4.74
N GLY A 28 -3.84 24.50 -3.91
CA GLY A 28 -5.02 25.35 -4.09
C GLY A 28 -6.31 24.82 -3.45
N ILE A 29 -6.34 23.60 -2.92
CA ILE A 29 -7.44 23.13 -2.06
C ILE A 29 -7.08 23.43 -0.61
N GLY A 30 -7.48 24.61 -0.15
CA GLY A 30 -7.31 25.03 1.25
C GLY A 30 -8.44 24.51 2.16
N PRO A 31 -8.38 24.79 3.47
CA PRO A 31 -9.38 24.34 4.45
C PRO A 31 -10.82 24.71 4.10
N VAL A 32 -11.05 25.91 3.54
CA VAL A 32 -12.39 26.38 3.14
C VAL A 32 -12.94 25.53 2.01
N THR A 33 -12.18 25.39 0.92
CA THR A 33 -12.57 24.56 -0.23
C THR A 33 -12.73 23.10 0.18
N TYR A 34 -11.85 22.59 1.05
CA TYR A 34 -11.97 21.24 1.62
C TYR A 34 -13.31 21.04 2.34
N GLN A 35 -13.69 21.95 3.24
CA GLN A 35 -14.95 21.85 3.99
C GLN A 35 -16.18 21.86 3.09
N GLU A 36 -16.13 22.56 1.94
CA GLU A 36 -17.21 22.59 0.96
C GLU A 36 -17.33 21.27 0.18
N ILE A 37 -16.21 20.62 -0.14
CA ILE A 37 -16.19 19.42 -0.98
C ILE A 37 -16.21 18.11 -0.20
N GLU A 38 -15.68 18.07 1.03
CA GLU A 38 -15.64 16.88 1.90
C GLU A 38 -16.97 16.11 1.97
N PRO A 39 -18.13 16.75 2.22
CA PRO A 39 -19.39 16.02 2.30
C PRO A 39 -19.91 15.52 0.94
N LEU A 40 -19.28 15.92 -0.17
CA LEU A 40 -19.71 15.59 -1.54
C LEU A 40 -18.90 14.47 -2.18
N VAL A 41 -17.86 13.98 -1.50
CA VAL A 41 -16.92 13.01 -2.06
C VAL A 41 -16.75 11.82 -1.13
N THR A 42 -16.44 10.67 -1.72
CA THR A 42 -16.03 9.47 -1.02
C THR A 42 -14.75 8.96 -1.64
N THR A 43 -13.91 8.31 -0.84
CA THR A 43 -12.74 7.57 -1.31
C THR A 43 -13.03 6.10 -1.24
N THR A 44 -13.13 5.44 -2.39
CA THR A 44 -13.26 3.99 -2.51
C THR A 44 -12.12 3.50 -3.37
N LEU A 45 -11.39 2.47 -2.94
CA LEU A 45 -10.43 1.84 -3.83
C LEU A 45 -11.18 0.96 -4.85
N PRO A 46 -10.85 1.05 -6.15
CA PRO A 46 -11.35 0.10 -7.14
C PRO A 46 -10.96 -1.35 -6.78
N GLU A 47 -11.79 -2.32 -7.18
CA GLU A 47 -11.59 -3.76 -6.86
C GLU A 47 -10.26 -4.30 -7.38
N GLU A 48 -9.71 -3.75 -8.45
CA GLU A 48 -8.40 -4.12 -9.00
C GLU A 48 -7.24 -3.94 -8.01
N TYR A 49 -7.39 -3.06 -7.02
CA TYR A 49 -6.42 -2.88 -5.94
C TYR A 49 -6.56 -3.91 -4.82
N ALA A 50 -7.52 -4.83 -4.87
CA ALA A 50 -7.67 -5.86 -3.84
C ALA A 50 -6.35 -6.62 -3.62
N ASP A 51 -6.02 -6.86 -2.35
CA ASP A 51 -4.78 -7.50 -1.90
C ASP A 51 -3.49 -6.66 -2.12
N THR A 52 -3.58 -5.37 -2.43
CA THR A 52 -2.41 -4.45 -2.50
C THR A 52 -2.17 -3.71 -1.18
N ALA A 53 -1.00 -3.05 -1.03
CA ALA A 53 -0.70 -2.24 0.14
C ALA A 53 -1.75 -1.13 0.34
N TYR A 54 -2.08 -0.41 -0.74
CA TYR A 54 -3.11 0.61 -0.78
C TYR A 54 -4.48 0.15 -0.29
N PHE A 55 -4.88 -1.07 -0.62
CA PHE A 55 -6.13 -1.66 -0.14
C PHE A 55 -6.15 -1.81 1.37
N TYR A 56 -5.06 -2.31 1.96
CA TYR A 56 -4.97 -2.48 3.40
C TYR A 56 -4.84 -1.13 4.14
N TYR A 57 -4.17 -0.14 3.55
CA TYR A 57 -4.01 1.19 4.12
C TYR A 57 -5.30 2.03 4.16
N GLN A 58 -6.35 1.67 3.42
CA GLN A 58 -7.64 2.37 3.56
C GLN A 58 -8.29 2.15 4.93
N SER A 59 -8.02 1.02 5.58
CA SER A 59 -8.60 0.70 6.89
C SER A 59 -7.68 -0.27 7.65
N PRO A 60 -6.43 0.14 7.96
CA PRO A 60 -5.41 -0.80 8.40
C PRO A 60 -5.74 -1.42 9.75
N ALA A 61 -6.39 -0.67 10.64
CA ALA A 61 -6.90 -1.18 11.92
C ALA A 61 -7.92 -2.33 11.76
N SER A 62 -8.65 -2.41 10.65
CA SER A 62 -9.59 -3.52 10.37
C SER A 62 -8.89 -4.82 9.96
N TRP A 63 -7.62 -4.72 9.55
CA TRP A 63 -6.78 -5.82 9.11
C TRP A 63 -5.68 -6.18 10.12
N ALA A 64 -5.50 -5.37 11.15
CA ALA A 64 -4.49 -5.56 12.19
C ALA A 64 -4.59 -6.94 12.85
N ASN A 65 -3.43 -7.60 12.99
CA ASN A 65 -3.26 -8.92 13.58
C ASN A 65 -4.01 -10.04 12.83
N ARG A 66 -4.16 -9.93 11.51
CA ARG A 66 -4.83 -10.93 10.66
C ARG A 66 -3.90 -11.44 9.58
N GLU A 67 -4.12 -12.68 9.17
CA GLU A 67 -3.55 -13.22 7.95
C GLU A 67 -4.30 -12.62 6.75
N ILE A 68 -3.56 -12.03 5.83
CA ILE A 68 -4.07 -11.40 4.62
C ILE A 68 -3.35 -11.95 3.38
N GLY A 69 -3.97 -11.79 2.20
CA GLY A 69 -3.31 -12.04 0.93
C GLY A 69 -2.64 -10.76 0.45
N LEU A 70 -1.35 -10.78 0.17
CA LEU A 70 -0.62 -9.64 -0.38
C LEU A 70 -0.15 -9.97 -1.79
N ARG A 71 -0.58 -9.17 -2.78
CA ARG A 71 -0.16 -9.31 -4.17
C ARG A 71 1.12 -8.51 -4.39
N VAL A 72 2.24 -9.21 -4.35
CA VAL A 72 3.59 -8.64 -4.48
C VAL A 72 4.07 -8.81 -5.91
N SER A 73 4.51 -7.73 -6.54
CA SER A 73 5.10 -7.73 -7.88
C SER A 73 6.62 -7.77 -7.84
N ALA A 74 7.24 -7.17 -6.82
CA ALA A 74 8.68 -7.18 -6.65
C ALA A 74 9.08 -7.02 -5.17
N LEU A 75 10.28 -7.48 -4.85
CA LEU A 75 10.94 -7.24 -3.57
C LEU A 75 12.21 -6.43 -3.80
N ARG A 76 12.44 -5.43 -2.95
CA ARG A 76 13.70 -4.68 -2.86
C ARG A 76 14.26 -4.85 -1.46
N PRO A 77 15.53 -5.26 -1.29
CA PRO A 77 16.17 -5.27 0.02
C PRO A 77 16.07 -3.88 0.67
N LEU A 78 15.80 -3.86 1.97
CA LEU A 78 15.73 -2.64 2.76
C LEU A 78 16.66 -2.76 3.97
N GLU A 79 17.75 -1.99 3.97
CA GLU A 79 18.74 -1.97 5.06
C GLU A 79 18.20 -1.14 6.24
N VAL A 80 17.44 -1.79 7.10
CA VAL A 80 16.91 -1.23 8.35
C VAL A 80 17.11 -2.22 9.50
N GLU A 81 17.03 -1.74 10.74
CA GLU A 81 17.07 -2.59 11.92
C GLU A 81 15.92 -3.61 11.89
N SER A 82 16.25 -4.88 12.01
CA SER A 82 15.31 -6.00 11.92
C SER A 82 15.41 -6.91 13.16
N PRO A 83 14.31 -7.53 13.58
CA PRO A 83 14.37 -8.60 14.58
C PRO A 83 15.23 -9.78 14.11
N ASP A 84 15.88 -10.47 15.05
CA ASP A 84 16.70 -11.65 14.76
C ASP A 84 15.94 -12.69 13.91
N GLY A 85 16.60 -13.17 12.85
CA GLY A 85 16.06 -14.19 11.94
C GLY A 85 15.14 -13.66 10.84
N PHE A 86 15.00 -12.33 10.71
CA PHE A 86 14.25 -11.70 9.63
C PHE A 86 15.10 -10.72 8.83
N GLU A 87 14.94 -10.80 7.51
CA GLU A 87 15.37 -9.78 6.57
C GLU A 87 14.20 -8.90 6.16
N VAL A 88 14.49 -7.64 5.85
CA VAL A 88 13.47 -6.62 5.57
C VAL A 88 13.54 -6.22 4.11
N PHE A 89 12.37 -6.16 3.49
CA PHE A 89 12.20 -5.77 2.11
C PHE A 89 11.13 -4.71 1.98
N THR A 90 11.30 -3.85 0.98
CA THR A 90 10.17 -3.12 0.40
C THR A 90 9.48 -4.06 -0.58
N ALA A 91 8.25 -4.45 -0.28
CA ALA A 91 7.40 -5.18 -1.21
C ALA A 91 6.61 -4.19 -2.06
N GLU A 92 6.90 -4.17 -3.37
CA GLU A 92 6.07 -3.50 -4.36
C GLU A 92 4.82 -4.36 -4.58
N THR A 93 3.64 -3.76 -4.47
CA THR A 93 2.37 -4.47 -4.63
C THR A 93 1.64 -3.96 -5.86
N GLY A 94 0.92 -4.84 -6.55
CA GLY A 94 0.26 -4.46 -7.80
C GLY A 94 0.09 -5.63 -8.78
N CYS A 95 -0.43 -5.32 -9.96
CA CYS A 95 -0.56 -6.26 -11.07
C CYS A 95 -0.54 -5.51 -12.40
N SER A 96 0.22 -6.01 -13.38
CA SER A 96 0.36 -5.37 -14.70
C SER A 96 0.81 -3.91 -14.58
N ASP A 97 0.01 -2.94 -15.05
CA ASP A 97 0.32 -1.50 -14.99
C ASP A 97 -0.20 -0.82 -13.70
N LEU A 98 -0.78 -1.59 -12.77
CA LEU A 98 -1.35 -1.07 -11.53
C LEU A 98 -0.28 -0.95 -10.43
N ASP A 99 0.02 0.28 -10.02
CA ASP A 99 0.76 0.57 -8.79
C ASP A 99 -0.17 0.43 -7.57
N GLY A 100 0.00 -0.65 -6.81
CA GLY A 100 -0.72 -0.93 -5.56
C GLY A 100 -0.03 -0.38 -4.32
N GLY A 101 1.07 0.36 -4.49
CA GLY A 101 1.88 0.90 -3.42
C GLY A 101 2.86 -0.12 -2.83
N THR A 102 3.58 0.33 -1.81
CA THR A 102 4.61 -0.47 -1.15
C THR A 102 4.28 -0.75 0.30
N ILE A 103 4.74 -1.89 0.81
CA ILE A 103 4.69 -2.23 2.23
C ILE A 103 6.00 -2.84 2.69
N ARG A 104 6.41 -2.53 3.92
CA ARG A 104 7.57 -3.20 4.53
C ARG A 104 7.21 -4.65 4.82
N LEU A 105 7.97 -5.57 4.24
CA LEU A 105 7.78 -7.00 4.36
C LEU A 105 8.98 -7.63 5.06
N TYR A 106 8.71 -8.33 6.15
CA TYR A 106 9.68 -9.12 6.89
C TYR A 106 9.61 -10.56 6.38
N LEU A 107 10.75 -11.08 5.92
CA LEU A 107 10.90 -12.46 5.47
C LEU A 107 11.82 -13.19 6.45
N PRO A 108 11.46 -14.42 6.88
CA PRO A 108 12.41 -15.27 7.58
C PRO A 108 13.65 -15.51 6.70
N GLU A 109 14.85 -15.37 7.27
CA GLU A 109 16.13 -15.57 6.55
C GLU A 109 16.16 -16.89 5.76
N ALA A 110 15.59 -17.96 6.35
CA ALA A 110 15.49 -19.28 5.73
C ALA A 110 14.66 -19.32 4.42
N ARG A 111 13.91 -18.27 4.10
CA ARG A 111 13.02 -18.17 2.93
C ARG A 111 13.41 -17.03 1.99
N THR A 112 14.34 -16.17 2.38
CA THR A 112 14.76 -15.00 1.59
C THR A 112 15.22 -15.41 0.19
N GLN A 113 16.16 -16.34 0.10
CA GLN A 113 16.77 -16.72 -1.17
C GLN A 113 15.74 -17.25 -2.17
N ASP A 114 14.81 -18.10 -1.70
CA ASP A 114 13.75 -18.66 -2.55
C ASP A 114 12.79 -17.57 -3.04
N ALA A 115 12.41 -16.63 -2.16
CA ALA A 115 11.54 -15.53 -2.51
C ALA A 115 12.18 -14.59 -3.54
N LEU A 116 13.43 -14.19 -3.32
CA LEU A 116 14.18 -13.35 -4.28
C LEU A 116 14.32 -14.05 -5.63
N SER A 117 14.69 -15.33 -5.63
CA SER A 117 14.83 -16.11 -6.86
C SER A 117 13.53 -16.19 -7.67
N TYR A 118 12.37 -16.19 -7.00
CA TYR A 118 11.08 -16.13 -7.68
C TYR A 118 10.87 -14.78 -8.38
N PHE A 119 11.02 -13.67 -7.66
CA PHE A 119 10.75 -12.32 -8.20
C PHE A 119 11.80 -11.86 -9.22
N GLU A 120 13.02 -12.39 -9.19
CA GLU A 120 14.02 -12.15 -10.23
C GLU A 120 13.69 -12.86 -11.55
N ARG A 121 12.98 -13.99 -11.48
CA ARG A 121 12.70 -14.87 -12.63
C ARG A 121 11.30 -14.72 -13.20
N SER A 122 10.38 -14.18 -12.42
CA SER A 122 8.97 -14.01 -12.77
C SER A 122 8.63 -12.54 -12.94
N ALA A 123 8.02 -12.20 -14.07
CA ALA A 123 7.38 -10.89 -14.26
C ALA A 123 5.94 -10.88 -13.69
N GLU A 124 5.41 -12.04 -13.29
CA GLU A 124 4.06 -12.14 -12.72
C GLU A 124 4.08 -11.89 -11.20
N PRO A 125 3.09 -11.15 -10.67
CA PRO A 125 2.98 -10.93 -9.25
C PRO A 125 2.60 -12.22 -8.51
N ALA A 126 3.21 -12.44 -7.35
CA ALA A 126 2.85 -13.52 -6.44
C ALA A 126 1.83 -13.05 -5.40
N ARG A 127 0.89 -13.94 -5.05
CA ARG A 127 0.03 -13.77 -3.88
C ARG A 127 0.69 -14.43 -2.67
N LEU A 128 1.22 -13.63 -1.77
CA LEU A 128 1.83 -14.06 -0.51
C LEU A 128 0.78 -14.07 0.61
N SER A 129 0.83 -15.07 1.49
CA SER A 129 0.06 -15.06 2.74
C SER A 129 0.93 -14.47 3.85
N VAL A 130 0.51 -13.32 4.37
CA VAL A 130 1.29 -12.53 5.33
C VAL A 130 0.44 -12.17 6.54
N TYR A 131 1.06 -11.99 7.70
CA TYR A 131 0.44 -11.34 8.84
C TYR A 131 0.60 -9.82 8.72
N PHE A 132 -0.51 -9.09 8.83
CA PHE A 132 -0.52 -7.63 8.82
C PHE A 132 -0.63 -7.09 10.23
N PHE A 133 0.32 -6.27 10.66
CA PHE A 133 0.37 -5.74 12.02
C PHE A 133 1.06 -4.38 12.08
N GLU A 134 0.84 -3.68 13.18
CA GLU A 134 1.49 -2.40 13.48
C GLU A 134 2.78 -2.67 14.27
N TYR A 135 3.88 -2.11 13.82
CA TYR A 135 5.20 -2.23 14.43
C TYR A 135 5.95 -0.90 14.32
N GLN A 136 6.38 -0.35 15.46
CA GLN A 136 7.08 0.95 15.52
C GLN A 136 6.31 2.07 14.79
N ASP A 137 5.01 2.19 15.06
CA ASP A 137 4.10 3.17 14.45
C ASP A 137 3.94 3.05 12.91
N GLU A 138 4.33 1.91 12.33
CA GLU A 138 4.18 1.62 10.90
C GLU A 138 3.46 0.28 10.67
N TRP A 139 2.70 0.21 9.57
CA TRP A 139 2.03 -1.01 9.15
C TRP A 139 2.98 -1.87 8.33
N VAL A 140 3.14 -3.12 8.75
CA VAL A 140 4.10 -4.04 8.17
C VAL A 140 3.46 -5.38 7.87
N ALA A 141 4.07 -6.12 6.95
CA ALA A 141 3.72 -7.49 6.63
C ALA A 141 4.82 -8.43 7.10
N VAL A 142 4.47 -9.58 7.68
CA VAL A 142 5.41 -10.68 7.96
C VAL A 142 4.99 -11.89 7.15
N LEU A 143 5.92 -12.44 6.36
CA LEU A 143 5.69 -13.67 5.62
C LEU A 143 5.42 -14.83 6.59
N ARG A 144 4.34 -15.58 6.35
CA ARG A 144 4.03 -16.77 7.13
C ARG A 144 5.12 -17.82 6.95
N ALA A 145 5.82 -18.15 8.04
CA ALA A 145 6.59 -19.38 8.13
C ALA A 145 5.61 -20.56 8.12
N ARG A 146 5.67 -21.40 7.09
CA ARG A 146 5.02 -22.72 7.07
C ARG A 146 6.04 -23.77 7.45
#